data_AF-A0A1G9M1T5-F1
#
_entry.id   AF-A0A1G9M1T5-F1
#
_cell.length_a   1.000
_cell.length_b   1.000
_cell.length_c   1.000
_cell.angle_alpha   90.00
_cell.angle_beta   90.00
_cell.angle_gamma   90.00
#
_symmetry.space_group_name_H-M   'P 1'
#
loop_
_entity.id
_entity.type
_entity.pdbx_description
1 polymer ?
#
loop_
_entity_poly.entity_id
_entity_poly.type
_entity_poly.pdbx_seq_one_letter_code
_entity_poly.pdbx_strand_id
1 'polypeptide(L)'
;MSPIIGLYGVFGLALMAAGPAFWWGLLVVLLGQALVAGVLAELASRWPVAGGVCLWSRSLLGHTYSWYAGWAYIWTLIITVAAVAFGGGTFLASLLGIEQPDTTTKIVLGAVILLASTIANSAGRKWLSLLVTVSIVCEVIASLGVG
;
A
#
# COMPACT_ATOMS: atom_id res chain seq x y z
N MET A 1 -3.02 -0.20 -4.62
CA MET A 1 -3.85 -1.18 -3.88
C MET A 1 -5.16 -0.52 -3.56
N SER A 2 -6.26 -1.24 -3.77
CA SER A 2 -7.55 -0.84 -3.24
C SER A 2 -7.54 -0.99 -1.70
N PRO A 3 -7.83 0.07 -0.91
CA PRO A 3 -7.95 -0.01 0.54
C PRO A 3 -8.85 -1.14 1.02
N ILE A 4 -9.98 -1.37 0.34
CA ILE A 4 -10.97 -2.39 0.71
C ILE A 4 -10.41 -3.79 0.53
N ILE A 5 -9.74 -4.07 -0.58
CA ILE A 5 -9.15 -5.39 -0.85
C ILE A 5 -8.04 -5.69 0.17
N GLY A 6 -7.22 -4.68 0.49
CA GLY A 6 -6.23 -4.78 1.56
C GLY A 6 -6.86 -5.08 2.92
N LEU A 7 -7.98 -4.42 3.22
CA LEU A 7 -8.74 -4.67 4.44
C LEU A 7 -9.27 -6.12 4.47
N TYR A 8 -9.91 -6.61 3.41
CA TYR A 8 -10.43 -7.99 3.38
C TYR A 8 -9.33 -9.05 3.58
N GLY A 9 -8.18 -8.88 2.94
CA GLY A 9 -7.06 -9.80 3.08
C GLY A 9 -6.52 -9.85 4.52
N VAL A 10 -6.35 -8.68 5.14
CA VAL A 10 -5.84 -8.59 6.52
C VAL A 10 -6.90 -8.98 7.54
N PHE A 11 -8.17 -8.67 7.30
CA PHE A 11 -9.28 -8.95 8.21
C PHE A 11 -9.48 -10.45 8.42
N GLY A 12 -9.42 -11.24 7.34
CA GLY A 12 -9.47 -12.71 7.44
C GLY A 12 -8.32 -13.28 8.28
N LEU A 13 -7.08 -12.86 8.00
CA LEU A 13 -5.91 -13.28 8.76
C LEU A 13 -6.00 -12.88 10.24
N ALA A 14 -6.46 -11.66 10.51
CA ALA A 14 -6.50 -11.13 11.86
C ALA A 14 -7.61 -11.76 12.71
N LEU A 15 -8.77 -12.07 12.13
CA LEU A 15 -9.81 -12.88 12.78
C LEU A 15 -9.32 -14.29 13.10
N MET A 16 -8.59 -14.93 12.18
CA MET A 16 -8.03 -16.26 12.44
C MET A 16 -6.98 -16.26 13.56
N ALA A 17 -6.15 -15.22 13.63
CA ALA A 17 -5.06 -15.15 14.61
C ALA A 17 -5.50 -14.65 16.00
N ALA A 18 -6.32 -13.60 16.06
CA ALA A 18 -6.67 -12.91 17.30
C ALA A 18 -8.15 -13.08 17.71
N GLY A 19 -8.98 -13.66 16.86
CA GLY A 19 -10.42 -13.82 17.12
C GLY A 19 -11.14 -12.47 17.28
N PRO A 20 -12.22 -12.42 18.07
CA PRO A 20 -13.02 -11.22 18.28
C PRO A 20 -12.25 -10.04 18.91
N ALA A 21 -11.11 -10.30 19.54
CA ALA A 21 -10.27 -9.26 20.15
C ALA A 21 -9.56 -8.37 19.10
N PHE A 22 -9.57 -8.76 17.82
CA PHE A 22 -9.02 -7.97 16.71
C PHE A 22 -9.52 -6.52 16.68
N TRP A 23 -10.77 -6.26 17.08
CA TRP A 23 -11.37 -4.92 17.12
C TRP A 23 -10.58 -3.93 17.98
N TRP A 24 -9.97 -4.40 19.07
CA TRP A 24 -9.10 -3.55 19.91
C TRP A 24 -7.77 -3.23 19.22
N GLY A 25 -7.27 -4.14 18.38
CA GLY A 25 -6.09 -3.90 17.54
C GLY A 25 -6.29 -2.73 16.57
N LEU A 26 -7.50 -2.56 16.03
CA LEU A 26 -7.81 -1.42 15.15
C LEU A 26 -7.64 -0.08 15.86
N LEU A 27 -8.08 0.04 17.11
CA LEU A 27 -7.89 1.26 17.90
C LEU A 27 -6.41 1.58 18.15
N VAL A 28 -5.61 0.55 18.45
CA VAL A 28 -4.16 0.70 18.63
C VAL A 28 -3.50 1.16 17.33
N VAL A 29 -3.87 0.56 16.20
CA VAL A 29 -3.36 0.97 14.87
C VAL A 29 -3.77 2.40 14.54
N LEU A 30 -5.01 2.79 14.79
CA LEU A 30 -5.51 4.16 14.56
C LEU A 30 -4.74 5.19 15.40
N LEU A 31 -4.51 4.90 16.68
CA LEU A 31 -3.69 5.76 17.55
C LEU A 31 -2.26 5.88 17.03
N GLY A 32 -1.64 4.76 16.65
CA GLY A 32 -0.31 4.76 16.05
C GLY A 32 -0.23 5.60 14.77
N GLN A 33 -1.21 5.45 13.87
CA GLN A 33 -1.29 6.23 12.63
C GLN A 33 -1.54 7.72 12.90
N ALA A 34 -2.36 8.07 13.90
CA ALA A 34 -2.58 9.46 14.31
C ALA A 34 -1.32 10.12 14.86
N LEU A 35 -0.51 9.39 15.64
CA LEU A 35 0.79 9.86 16.11
C LEU A 35 1.75 10.11 14.94
N VAL A 36 1.84 9.18 13.99
CA VAL A 36 2.64 9.35 12.77
C VAL A 36 2.18 10.57 11.98
N ALA A 37 0.87 10.73 11.79
CA ALA A 37 0.29 11.89 11.11
C ALA A 37 0.61 13.20 11.84
N GLY A 38 0.55 13.23 13.17
CA GLY A 38 0.93 14.38 13.98
C GLY A 38 2.39 14.78 13.79
N VAL A 39 3.31 13.82 13.83
CA VAL A 39 4.74 14.07 13.58
C VAL A 39 4.97 14.63 12.17
N LEU A 40 4.32 14.07 11.15
CA LEU A 40 4.43 14.56 9.78
C LEU A 40 3.81 15.96 9.62
N ALA A 41 2.71 16.26 10.33
CA ALA A 41 2.10 17.58 10.32
C ALA A 41 3.00 18.65 10.94
N GLU A 42 3.66 18.36 12.07
CA GLU A 42 4.65 19.25 12.66
C GLU A 42 5.82 19.49 11.70
N LEU A 43 6.33 18.43 11.08
CA LEU A 43 7.44 18.51 10.14
C LEU A 43 7.08 19.36 8.91
N ALA A 44 5.87 19.17 8.37
CA ALA A 44 5.34 19.96 7.25
C ALA A 44 5.15 21.45 7.60
N SER A 45 4.77 21.76 8.85
CA SER A 45 4.62 23.14 9.32
C SER A 45 5.94 23.91 9.44
N ARG A 46 7.04 23.21 9.79
CA ARG A 46 8.36 23.84 9.95
C ARG A 46 9.15 23.94 8.65
N TRP A 47 8.98 23.00 7.73
CA TRP A 47 9.71 22.96 6.46
C TRP A 47 8.71 22.81 5.30
N PRO A 48 8.18 23.93 4.76
CA PRO A 48 7.24 23.91 3.63
C PRO A 48 7.95 23.64 2.30
N VAL A 49 8.86 22.66 2.28
CA VAL A 49 9.60 22.23 1.11
C VAL A 49 8.99 20.91 0.65
N ALA A 50 8.53 20.84 -0.60
CA ALA A 50 7.89 19.68 -1.22
C ALA A 50 8.88 18.54 -1.55
N GLY A 51 9.77 18.21 -0.60
CA GLY A 51 10.93 17.35 -0.82
C GLY A 51 10.78 15.89 -0.36
N GLY A 52 9.70 15.54 0.35
CA GLY A 52 9.52 14.20 0.90
C GLY A 52 10.43 13.88 2.10
N VAL A 53 10.21 12.71 2.68
CA VAL A 53 10.79 12.27 3.97
C VAL A 53 12.32 12.34 4.00
N CYS A 54 13.00 12.00 2.90
CA CYS A 54 14.46 12.02 2.81
C CYS A 54 15.04 13.44 2.83
N LEU A 55 14.32 14.44 2.30
CA LEU A 55 14.76 15.84 2.36
C LEU A 55 14.51 16.42 3.75
N TRP A 56 13.41 16.05 4.41
CA TRP A 56 13.16 16.45 5.80
C TRP A 56 14.16 15.83 6.79
N SER A 57 14.57 14.58 6.59
CA SER A 57 15.61 13.96 7.42
C SER A 57 16.98 14.64 7.22
N ARG A 58 17.26 15.11 6.01
CA ARG A 58 18.49 15.86 5.70
C ARG A 58 18.52 17.23 6.38
N SER A 59 17.38 17.92 6.46
CA SER A 59 17.28 19.21 7.16
C SER A 59 17.35 19.11 8.69
N LEU A 60 17.00 17.96 9.27
CA LEU A 60 16.95 17.80 10.73
C LEU A 60 18.23 17.19 11.34
N LEU A 61 18.84 16.20 10.67
CA LEU A 61 19.88 15.33 11.27
C LEU A 61 21.18 15.25 10.44
N GLY A 62 21.27 16.00 9.35
CA GLY A 62 22.44 16.04 8.47
C GLY A 62 22.48 14.94 7.40
N HIS A 63 23.54 14.96 6.60
CA HIS A 63 23.65 14.18 5.36
C HIS A 63 23.69 12.65 5.62
N THR A 64 24.42 12.20 6.63
CA THR A 64 24.60 10.77 6.93
C THR A 64 23.29 10.08 7.33
N TYR A 65 22.44 10.74 8.13
CA TYR A 65 21.16 10.16 8.54
C TYR A 65 20.16 10.08 7.38
N SER A 66 20.19 11.05 6.46
CA SER A 66 19.36 11.04 5.26
C SER A 66 19.70 9.89 4.29
N TRP A 67 20.95 9.42 4.30
CA TRP A 67 21.36 8.26 3.51
C TRP A 67 20.73 6.96 4.01
N TYR A 68 20.80 6.71 5.33
CA TYR A 68 20.16 5.53 5.93
C TYR A 68 18.64 5.57 5.80
N ALA A 69 18.02 6.74 6.03
CA ALA A 69 16.59 6.93 5.83
C ALA A 69 16.18 6.71 4.36
N GLY A 70 17.00 7.17 3.41
CA GLY A 70 16.80 6.92 1.99
C GLY A 70 16.84 5.44 1.62
N TRP A 71 17.81 4.69 2.14
CA TRP A 71 17.88 3.25 1.95
C TRP A 71 16.68 2.51 2.56
N ALA A 72 16.31 2.85 3.79
CA ALA A 72 15.14 2.28 4.44
C ALA A 72 13.86 2.55 3.62
N TYR A 73 13.72 3.76 3.07
CA TYR A 73 12.60 4.13 2.23
C TYR A 73 12.57 3.35 0.91
N ILE A 74 13.72 3.21 0.23
CA ILE A 74 13.83 2.41 -1.01
C ILE A 74 13.43 0.96 -0.75
N TRP A 75 13.98 0.32 0.29
CA TRP A 75 13.62 -1.05 0.64
C TRP A 75 12.15 -1.19 0.98
N THR A 76 11.58 -0.23 1.73
CA THR A 76 10.15 -0.21 2.05
C THR A 76 9.31 -0.18 0.78
N LEU A 77 9.65 0.68 -0.19
CA LEU A 77 8.94 0.74 -1.47
C LEU A 77 9.04 -0.56 -2.25
N ILE A 78 10.23 -1.14 -2.37
CA ILE A 78 10.45 -2.40 -3.09
C ILE A 78 9.62 -3.54 -2.46
N ILE A 79 9.72 -3.70 -1.15
CA ILE A 79 8.99 -4.74 -0.40
C ILE A 79 7.49 -4.54 -0.53
N THR A 80 7.01 -3.29 -0.41
CA THR A 80 5.59 -2.96 -0.54
C THR A 80 5.07 -3.31 -1.93
N VAL A 81 5.78 -2.90 -2.99
CA VAL A 81 5.38 -3.17 -4.38
C VAL A 81 5.38 -4.67 -4.66
N ALA A 82 6.39 -5.41 -4.18
CA ALA A 82 6.46 -6.86 -4.32
C ALA A 82 5.32 -7.58 -3.58
N ALA A 83 5.06 -7.22 -2.33
CA ALA A 83 3.98 -7.81 -1.53
C ALA A 83 2.61 -7.54 -2.18
N VAL A 84 2.40 -6.32 -2.68
CA VAL A 84 1.17 -5.93 -3.37
C VAL A 84 0.97 -6.73 -4.65
N ALA A 85 2.02 -6.91 -5.45
CA ALA A 85 1.95 -7.68 -6.68
C ALA A 85 1.65 -9.16 -6.43
N PHE A 86 2.28 -9.75 -5.42
CA PHE A 86 2.02 -11.14 -5.04
C PHE A 86 0.57 -11.33 -4.57
N GLY A 87 0.05 -10.40 -3.75
CA GLY A 87 -1.36 -10.39 -3.38
C GLY A 87 -2.28 -10.27 -4.60
N GLY A 88 -1.98 -9.33 -5.50
CA GLY A 88 -2.71 -9.14 -6.75
C GLY A 88 -2.72 -10.38 -7.65
N GLY A 89 -1.59 -11.09 -7.75
CA GLY A 89 -1.46 -12.33 -8.53
C GLY A 89 -2.39 -13.44 -8.01
N THR A 90 -2.60 -13.50 -6.69
CA THR A 90 -3.54 -14.46 -6.06
C THR A 90 -4.99 -14.16 -6.44
N PHE A 91 -5.38 -12.88 -6.49
CA PHE A 91 -6.70 -12.48 -6.96
C PHE A 91 -6.88 -12.73 -8.46
N LEU A 92 -5.88 -12.40 -9.26
CA LEU A 92 -5.92 -12.63 -10.71
C LEU A 92 -6.06 -14.12 -11.04
N ALA A 93 -5.39 -15.00 -10.29
CA ALA A 93 -5.56 -16.45 -10.42
C ALA A 93 -7.01 -16.89 -10.13
N SER A 94 -7.62 -16.32 -9.07
CA SER A 94 -9.00 -16.61 -8.70
C SER A 94 -9.98 -16.16 -9.78
N LEU A 95 -9.75 -14.99 -10.40
CA LEU A 95 -10.54 -14.50 -11.54
C LEU A 95 -10.44 -15.39 -12.78
N LEU A 96 -9.30 -16.06 -12.97
CA LEU A 96 -9.09 -17.02 -14.05
C LEU A 96 -9.66 -18.42 -13.74
N GLY A 97 -10.35 -18.59 -12.59
CA GLY A 97 -10.94 -19.86 -12.18
C GLY A 97 -9.94 -20.86 -11.60
N ILE A 98 -8.73 -20.42 -11.22
CA ILE A 98 -7.72 -21.27 -10.59
C ILE A 98 -7.94 -21.20 -9.07
N GLU A 99 -8.66 -22.17 -8.51
CA GLU A 99 -9.04 -22.17 -7.09
C GLU A 99 -7.86 -22.45 -6.13
N GLN A 100 -6.84 -23.18 -6.59
CA GLN A 100 -5.61 -23.46 -5.84
C GLN A 100 -4.37 -23.19 -6.70
N PRO A 101 -4.01 -21.91 -6.91
CA PRO A 101 -2.84 -21.58 -7.71
C PRO A 101 -1.57 -21.95 -6.94
N ASP A 102 -0.71 -22.72 -7.60
CA ASP A 102 0.60 -23.05 -7.08
C ASP A 102 1.45 -21.77 -6.89
N THR A 103 2.49 -21.84 -6.04
CA THR A 103 3.31 -20.67 -5.68
C THR A 103 3.92 -20.02 -6.92
N THR A 104 4.37 -20.82 -7.88
CA THR A 104 4.90 -20.36 -9.16
C THR A 104 3.87 -19.56 -9.96
N THR A 105 2.63 -20.02 -10.02
CA THR A 105 1.53 -19.34 -10.72
C THR A 105 1.23 -17.97 -10.11
N LYS A 106 1.21 -17.87 -8.77
CA LYS A 106 1.03 -16.59 -8.06
C LYS A 106 2.15 -15.60 -8.39
N ILE A 107 3.40 -16.07 -8.41
CA ILE A 107 4.58 -15.25 -8.74
C ILE A 107 4.50 -14.75 -10.19
N VAL A 108 4.19 -15.63 -11.14
CA VAL A 108 4.09 -15.27 -12.57
C VAL A 108 2.98 -14.24 -12.79
N LEU A 109 1.79 -14.46 -12.24
CA LEU A 109 0.68 -13.53 -12.37
C LEU A 109 0.98 -12.19 -11.66
N GLY A 110 1.65 -12.23 -10.51
CA GLY A 110 2.12 -11.03 -9.82
C GLY A 110 3.15 -10.25 -10.66
N ALA A 111 4.07 -10.93 -11.33
CA ALA A 111 5.04 -10.31 -12.23
C ALA A 111 4.36 -9.65 -13.45
N VAL A 112 3.33 -10.29 -14.01
CA VAL A 112 2.51 -9.70 -15.09
C VAL A 112 1.84 -8.41 -14.61
N ILE A 113 1.26 -8.40 -13.41
CA ILE A 113 0.65 -7.20 -12.80
C ILE A 113 1.70 -6.09 -12.59
N LEU A 114 2.90 -6.43 -12.13
CA LEU A 114 3.99 -5.45 -11.97
C LEU A 114 4.41 -4.81 -13.29
N LEU A 115 4.57 -5.63 -14.34
CA LEU A 115 4.91 -5.13 -15.67
C LEU A 115 3.82 -4.19 -16.20
N ALA A 116 2.55 -4.62 -16.11
CA ALA A 116 1.41 -3.79 -16.52
C ALA A 116 1.36 -2.47 -15.74
N SER A 117 1.56 -2.51 -14.42
CA SER A 117 1.58 -1.33 -13.56
C SER A 117 2.74 -0.39 -13.91
N THR A 118 3.90 -0.93 -14.23
CA THR A 118 5.08 -0.16 -14.63
C THR A 118 4.83 0.57 -15.95
N ILE A 119 4.28 -0.14 -16.94
CA ILE A 119 3.91 0.44 -18.25
C ILE A 119 2.86 1.54 -18.07
N ALA A 120 1.82 1.29 -17.28
CA ALA A 120 0.79 2.28 -16.98
C ALA A 120 1.38 3.54 -16.30
N ASN A 121 2.36 3.36 -15.42
CA ASN A 121 3.04 4.47 -14.76
C ASN A 121 3.91 5.29 -15.74
N SER A 122 4.48 4.65 -16.77
CA SER A 122 5.24 5.31 -17.83
C SER A 122 4.35 6.06 -18.85
N ALA A 123 3.08 5.69 -19.00
CA ALA A 123 2.14 6.30 -19.95
C ALA A 123 1.66 7.72 -19.58
N GLY A 124 2.07 8.25 -18.42
CA GLY A 124 1.89 9.64 -18.01
C GLY A 124 0.85 9.85 -16.91
N ARG A 125 1.04 10.91 -16.11
CA ARG A 125 0.29 11.20 -14.87
C ARG A 125 -1.23 11.31 -15.03
N LYS A 126 -1.73 11.66 -16.22
CA LYS A 126 -3.18 11.79 -16.48
C LYS A 126 -3.90 10.44 -16.44
N TRP A 127 -3.28 9.40 -17.01
CA TRP A 127 -3.82 8.04 -17.00
C TRP A 127 -3.88 7.46 -15.59
N LEU A 128 -2.83 7.69 -14.80
CA LEU A 128 -2.78 7.26 -13.41
C LEU A 128 -3.92 7.88 -12.57
N SER A 129 -4.16 9.19 -12.72
CA SER A 129 -5.22 9.89 -12.00
C SER A 129 -6.62 9.34 -12.32
N LEU A 130 -6.89 9.05 -13.59
CA LEU A 130 -8.16 8.43 -14.03
C LEU A 130 -8.34 7.04 -13.43
N LEU A 131 -7.33 6.17 -13.51
CA LEU A 131 -7.40 4.81 -12.96
C LEU A 131 -7.65 4.82 -11.45
N VAL A 132 -7.00 5.72 -10.71
CA VAL A 132 -7.23 5.88 -9.27
C VAL A 132 -8.66 6.33 -8.99
N THR A 133 -9.16 7.30 -9.75
CA THR A 133 -10.54 7.79 -9.56
C THR A 133 -11.57 6.69 -9.82
N VAL A 134 -11.40 5.93 -10.91
CA VAL A 134 -12.26 4.79 -11.24
C VAL A 134 -12.19 3.71 -10.16
N SER A 135 -11.00 3.41 -9.63
CA SER A 135 -10.83 2.47 -8.51
C SER A 135 -11.63 2.92 -7.29
N ILE A 136 -11.55 4.19 -6.90
CA ILE A 136 -12.29 4.73 -5.75
C ILE A 136 -13.79 4.65 -5.97
N VAL A 137 -14.29 4.99 -7.18
CA VAL A 137 -15.71 4.88 -7.49
C VAL A 137 -16.18 3.43 -7.40
N CYS A 138 -15.42 2.49 -7.97
CA CYS A 138 -15.70 1.07 -7.89
C CYS A 138 -15.72 0.57 -6.44
N GLU A 139 -14.80 1.05 -5.60
CA GLU A 139 -14.74 0.74 -4.17
C GLU A 139 -15.94 1.21 -3.39
N VAL A 140 -16.40 2.44 -3.63
CA VAL A 140 -17.59 2.98 -2.98
C VAL A 140 -18.81 2.14 -3.37
N ILE A 141 -18.96 1.80 -4.65
CA ILE A 141 -20.05 0.95 -5.13
C ILE A 141 -19.98 -0.44 -4.48
N ALA A 142 -18.80 -1.07 -4.44
CA ALA A 142 -18.61 -2.37 -3.83
C ALA A 142 -18.92 -2.36 -2.32
N SER A 143 -18.54 -1.29 -1.61
CA SER A 143 -18.86 -1.12 -0.18
C SER A 143 -20.36 -1.03 0.05
N LEU A 144 -21.06 -0.27 -0.79
CA LEU A 144 -22.51 -0.08 -0.69
C LEU A 144 -23.29 -1.33 -1.11
N GLY A 145 -22.75 -2.12 -2.04
CA GLY A 145 -23.40 -3.35 -2.53
C GLY A 145 -23.19 -4.58 -1.65
N VAL A 146 -22.11 -4.60 -0.85
CA VAL A 146 -21.82 -5.69 0.11
C VAL A 146 -22.30 -5.33 1.54
N GLY A 147 -22.55 -4.05 1.81
CA GLY A 147 -23.09 -3.53 3.08
C GLY A 147 -24.57 -3.82 3.30
#